data_AF-A0A699ZI41-F1
#
_entry.id   AF-A0A699ZI41-F1
#
_cell.length_a   1.000
_cell.length_b   1.000
_cell.length_c   1.000
_cell.angle_alpha   90.00
_cell.angle_beta   90.00
_cell.angle_gamma   90.00
#
_symmetry.space_group_name_H-M   'P 1'
#
loop_
_entity.id
_entity.type
_entity.pdbx_description
1 polymer ?
#
loop_
_entity_poly.entity_id
_entity_poly.type
_entity_poly.pdbx_seq_one_letter_code
_entity_poly.pdbx_strand_id
1 'polypeptide(L)'
;MADTVRYLMEEMIPELEELESKGYFNRGEIKSIVQKRQDFEYALKRRAAFKRDFLRYIEYEQKLDELRLHRKKELGIKGKKGLAENGSVRRIHFIFERATRKFKADLSLWMAWIQHCKHSKSTKQLSKVRGAARMQAWWSPRPFTDTAMYLHYGLRRLHGELVPSPKLRCKIDEAAAEIALCAHTLVPWLPCPQMLSPFR
;
A
#
# COMPACT_ATOMS: atom_id res chain seq x y z
N MET A 1 -3.03 -20.73 -25.84
CA MET A 1 -2.10 -20.07 -24.89
C MET A 1 -2.18 -18.53 -24.94
N ALA A 2 -2.56 -17.95 -26.10
CA ALA A 2 -2.98 -16.55 -26.24
C ALA A 2 -4.40 -16.26 -25.73
N ASP A 3 -5.19 -17.31 -25.52
CA ASP A 3 -6.65 -17.21 -25.31
C ASP A 3 -7.02 -16.52 -24.00
N THR A 4 -6.23 -16.68 -22.93
CA THR A 4 -6.51 -16.02 -21.65
C THR A 4 -6.25 -14.52 -21.70
N VAL A 5 -5.24 -14.08 -22.45
CA VAL A 5 -4.94 -12.64 -22.58
C VAL A 5 -6.03 -11.99 -23.43
N ARG A 6 -6.40 -12.62 -24.55
CA ARG A 6 -7.49 -12.15 -25.42
C ARG A 6 -8.80 -12.00 -24.66
N TYR A 7 -9.19 -13.01 -23.87
CA TYR A 7 -10.38 -12.94 -23.02
C TYR A 7 -10.34 -11.75 -22.03
N LEU A 8 -9.20 -11.54 -21.37
CA LEU A 8 -9.05 -10.40 -20.45
C LEU A 8 -9.12 -9.06 -21.18
N MET A 9 -8.59 -8.96 -22.40
CA MET A 9 -8.69 -7.75 -23.23
C MET A 9 -10.13 -7.47 -23.65
N GLU A 10 -10.89 -8.51 -24.04
CA GLU A 10 -12.29 -8.41 -24.41
C GLU A 10 -13.17 -7.91 -23.26
N GLU A 11 -12.91 -8.34 -22.02
CA GLU A 11 -13.62 -7.84 -20.83
C GLU A 11 -13.46 -6.32 -20.63
N MET A 12 -12.37 -5.72 -21.16
CA MET A 12 -12.09 -4.28 -20.99
C MET A 12 -12.72 -3.37 -22.04
N ILE A 13 -13.20 -3.94 -23.15
CA ILE A 13 -13.78 -3.19 -24.28
C ILE A 13 -14.90 -2.23 -23.83
N PRO A 14 -15.96 -2.68 -23.12
CA PRO A 14 -17.07 -1.79 -22.76
C PRO A 14 -16.65 -0.62 -21.86
N GLU A 15 -15.60 -0.82 -21.04
CA GLU A 15 -15.06 0.27 -20.21
C GLU A 15 -14.35 1.33 -21.05
N LEU A 16 -13.61 0.91 -22.09
CA LEU A 16 -12.89 1.82 -22.98
C LEU A 16 -13.85 2.58 -23.89
N GLU A 17 -14.90 1.95 -24.38
CA GLU A 17 -15.96 2.59 -25.16
C GLU A 17 -16.69 3.67 -24.36
N GLU A 18 -16.95 3.42 -23.07
CA GLU A 18 -17.56 4.44 -22.20
C GLU A 18 -16.58 5.61 -21.93
N LEU A 19 -15.28 5.35 -21.83
CA LEU A 19 -14.26 6.39 -21.69
C LEU A 19 -14.18 7.28 -22.93
N GLU A 20 -14.32 6.69 -24.12
CA GLU A 20 -14.41 7.41 -25.40
C GLU A 20 -15.70 8.23 -25.48
N SER A 21 -16.84 7.60 -25.19
CA SER A 21 -18.17 8.21 -25.29
C SER A 21 -18.32 9.42 -24.38
N LYS A 22 -17.66 9.41 -23.21
CA LYS A 22 -17.62 10.55 -22.28
C LYS A 22 -16.59 11.62 -22.65
N GLY A 23 -15.77 11.38 -23.66
CA GLY A 23 -14.74 12.31 -24.11
C GLY A 23 -13.55 12.43 -23.15
N TYR A 24 -13.33 11.46 -22.24
CA TYR A 24 -12.16 11.51 -21.35
C TYR A 24 -10.87 11.22 -22.10
N PHE A 25 -10.92 10.41 -23.16
CA PHE A 25 -9.76 10.02 -23.96
C PHE A 25 -10.10 10.06 -25.44
N ASN A 26 -9.12 10.40 -26.27
CA ASN A 26 -9.24 10.30 -27.72
C ASN A 26 -8.98 8.85 -28.18
N ARG A 27 -9.47 8.47 -29.37
CA ARG A 27 -9.23 7.17 -30.02
C ARG A 27 -7.75 6.82 -30.11
N GLY A 28 -6.89 7.79 -30.43
CA GLY A 28 -5.44 7.60 -30.48
C GLY A 28 -4.84 7.22 -29.12
N GLU A 29 -5.30 7.88 -28.06
CA GLU A 29 -4.89 7.57 -26.69
C GLU A 29 -5.42 6.19 -26.26
N ILE A 30 -6.66 5.86 -26.58
CA ILE A 30 -7.26 4.55 -26.29
C ILE A 30 -6.45 3.43 -26.92
N LYS A 31 -6.04 3.56 -28.19
CA LYS A 31 -5.15 2.60 -28.84
C LYS A 31 -3.84 2.40 -28.06
N SER A 32 -3.25 3.50 -27.60
CA SER A 32 -2.02 3.42 -26.78
C SER A 32 -2.26 2.75 -25.41
N ILE A 33 -3.44 2.97 -24.80
CA ILE A 33 -3.83 2.35 -23.54
C ILE A 33 -4.03 0.85 -23.71
N VAL A 34 -4.71 0.44 -24.78
CA VAL A 34 -4.93 -0.97 -25.15
C VAL A 34 -3.60 -1.68 -25.34
N GLN A 35 -2.69 -1.08 -26.12
CA GLN A 35 -1.37 -1.66 -26.36
C GLN A 35 -0.60 -1.85 -25.04
N LYS A 36 -0.53 -0.80 -24.20
CA LYS A 36 0.18 -0.88 -22.91
C LYS A 36 -0.42 -1.96 -22.00
N ARG A 37 -1.76 -2.06 -21.93
CA ARG A 37 -2.43 -3.10 -21.14
C ARG A 37 -2.12 -4.49 -21.67
N GLN A 38 -2.14 -4.68 -22.98
CA GLN A 38 -1.78 -5.93 -23.61
C GLN A 38 -0.34 -6.35 -23.28
N ASP A 39 0.61 -5.41 -23.34
CA ASP A 39 2.00 -5.65 -22.99
C ASP A 39 2.17 -6.07 -21.52
N PHE A 40 1.44 -5.43 -20.60
CA PHE A 40 1.42 -5.81 -19.18
C PHE A 40 0.81 -7.21 -18.98
N GLU A 41 -0.30 -7.54 -19.66
CA GLU A 41 -0.92 -8.85 -19.52
C GLU A 41 -0.01 -9.97 -20.06
N TYR A 42 0.69 -9.74 -21.18
CA TYR A 42 1.73 -10.66 -21.64
C TYR A 42 2.89 -10.77 -20.66
N ALA A 43 3.34 -9.64 -20.08
CA ALA A 43 4.40 -9.62 -19.07
C ALA A 43 4.03 -10.45 -17.82
N LEU A 44 2.79 -10.35 -17.36
CA LEU A 44 2.30 -11.10 -16.20
C LEU A 44 2.04 -12.58 -16.50
N LYS A 45 1.73 -12.93 -17.75
CA LYS A 45 1.46 -14.32 -18.17
C LYS A 45 2.74 -15.16 -18.31
N ARG A 46 3.93 -14.54 -18.31
CA ARG A 46 5.22 -15.26 -18.35
C ARG A 46 5.30 -16.33 -17.26
N ARG A 47 6.01 -17.43 -17.55
CA ARG A 47 6.19 -18.56 -16.60
C ARG A 47 6.77 -18.07 -15.27
N ALA A 48 7.86 -17.30 -15.35
CA ALA A 48 8.40 -16.54 -14.23
C ALA A 48 7.82 -15.11 -14.27
N ALA A 49 6.89 -14.83 -13.37
CA ALA A 49 6.38 -13.47 -13.20
C ALA A 49 7.24 -12.75 -12.17
N PHE A 50 7.59 -11.49 -12.43
CA PHE A 50 8.35 -10.66 -11.50
C PHE A 50 7.42 -9.73 -10.71
N LYS A 51 7.70 -9.55 -9.42
CA LYS A 51 6.99 -8.60 -8.55
C LYS A 51 6.98 -7.19 -9.15
N ARG A 52 8.11 -6.78 -9.75
CA ARG A 52 8.28 -5.45 -10.39
C ARG A 52 7.27 -5.19 -11.51
N ASP A 53 6.89 -6.22 -12.28
CA ASP A 53 5.92 -6.07 -13.37
C ASP A 53 4.51 -5.82 -12.83
N PHE A 54 4.14 -6.45 -11.71
CA PHE A 54 2.87 -6.16 -11.03
C PHE A 54 2.82 -4.73 -10.49
N LEU A 55 3.90 -4.28 -9.84
CA LEU A 55 3.97 -2.92 -9.28
C LEU A 55 3.88 -1.87 -10.38
N ARG A 56 4.64 -2.04 -11.48
CA ARG A 56 4.57 -1.16 -12.65
C ARG A 56 3.17 -1.08 -13.25
N TYR A 57 2.47 -2.21 -13.34
CA TYR A 57 1.12 -2.22 -13.87
C TYR A 57 0.13 -1.51 -12.95
N ILE A 58 0.24 -1.73 -11.62
CA ILE A 58 -0.58 -1.01 -10.63
C ILE A 58 -0.34 0.50 -10.71
N GLU A 59 0.92 0.93 -10.76
CA GLU A 59 1.28 2.34 -10.89
C GLU A 59 0.74 2.95 -12.18
N TYR A 60 0.79 2.21 -13.29
CA TYR A 60 0.21 2.65 -14.55
C TYR A 60 -1.31 2.85 -14.47
N GLU A 61 -2.04 1.89 -13.92
CA GLU A 61 -3.51 2.01 -13.78
C GLU A 61 -3.90 3.12 -12.79
N GLN A 62 -3.13 3.34 -11.72
CA GLN A 62 -3.34 4.46 -10.80
C GLN A 62 -3.18 5.81 -11.51
N LYS A 63 -2.08 5.99 -12.27
CA LYS A 63 -1.84 7.21 -13.05
C LYS A 63 -2.92 7.45 -14.10
N LEU A 64 -3.44 6.38 -14.71
CA LEU A 64 -4.53 6.48 -15.68
C LEU A 64 -5.84 6.93 -15.02
N ASP A 65 -6.14 6.44 -13.82
CA ASP A 65 -7.31 6.89 -13.05
C ASP A 65 -7.16 8.34 -12.57
N GLU A 66 -5.96 8.75 -12.15
CA GLU A 66 -5.65 10.14 -11.81
C GLU A 66 -5.86 11.09 -12.99
N LEU A 67 -5.36 10.73 -14.18
CA LEU A 67 -5.54 11.49 -15.41
C LEU A 67 -7.02 11.62 -15.77
N ARG A 68 -7.79 10.53 -15.64
CA ARG A 68 -9.23 10.53 -15.84
C ARG A 68 -9.93 11.46 -14.85
N LEU A 69 -9.56 11.42 -13.56
CA LEU A 69 -10.12 12.30 -12.53
C LEU A 69 -9.79 13.77 -12.79
N HIS A 70 -8.59 14.08 -13.30
CA HIS A 70 -8.21 15.42 -13.72
C HIS A 70 -9.12 15.92 -14.84
N ARG A 71 -9.21 15.18 -15.95
CA ARG A 71 -10.04 15.53 -17.11
C ARG A 71 -11.52 15.62 -16.76
N LYS A 72 -12.00 14.77 -15.84
CA LYS A 72 -13.37 14.86 -15.32
C LYS A 72 -13.64 16.17 -14.60
N LYS A 73 -12.67 16.69 -13.84
CA LYS A 73 -12.80 18.00 -13.18
C LYS A 73 -12.79 19.13 -14.21
N GLU A 74 -11.92 19.07 -15.21
CA GLU A 74 -11.81 20.08 -16.27
C GLU A 74 -13.08 20.16 -17.14
N LEU A 75 -13.61 19.02 -17.56
CA LEU A 75 -14.84 18.95 -18.37
C LEU A 75 -16.11 19.25 -17.56
N GLY A 76 -16.01 19.35 -16.24
CA GLY A 76 -17.15 19.62 -15.37
C GLY A 76 -18.27 18.58 -15.43
N ILE A 77 -17.99 17.37 -15.92
CA ILE A 77 -19.00 16.32 -16.14
C ILE A 77 -19.47 15.80 -14.78
N LYS A 78 -20.67 16.24 -14.39
CA LYS A 78 -21.40 15.77 -13.21
C LYS A 78 -22.33 14.66 -13.64
N GLY A 79 -22.14 13.46 -13.09
CA GLY A 79 -22.94 12.30 -13.43
C GLY A 79 -22.74 11.14 -12.47
N LYS A 80 -23.63 10.16 -12.57
CA LYS A 80 -23.51 8.89 -11.82
C LYS A 80 -22.18 8.21 -12.19
N LYS A 81 -21.62 7.47 -11.22
CA LYS A 81 -20.42 6.66 -11.47
C LYS A 81 -20.72 5.67 -12.59
N GLY A 82 -19.93 5.73 -13.65
CA GLY A 82 -20.06 4.85 -14.82
C GLY A 82 -19.43 3.48 -14.60
N LEU A 83 -19.52 2.62 -15.62
CA LEU A 83 -18.85 1.33 -15.65
C LEU A 83 -17.32 1.53 -15.60
N ALA A 84 -16.78 2.48 -16.35
CA ALA A 84 -15.36 2.79 -16.44
C ALA A 84 -14.73 3.18 -15.09
N GLU A 85 -15.46 3.93 -14.24
CA GLU A 85 -14.95 4.32 -12.91
C GLU A 85 -14.86 3.12 -11.95
N ASN A 86 -15.82 2.20 -12.06
CA ASN A 86 -15.80 0.98 -11.28
C ASN A 86 -14.80 -0.04 -11.86
N GLY A 87 -14.63 -0.01 -13.19
CA GLY A 87 -13.72 -0.84 -13.95
C GLY A 87 -12.25 -0.61 -13.59
N SER A 88 -11.83 0.65 -13.47
CA SER A 88 -10.46 0.99 -13.05
C SER A 88 -10.14 0.45 -11.65
N VAL A 89 -11.04 0.67 -10.68
CA VAL A 89 -10.90 0.16 -9.30
C VAL A 89 -10.90 -1.37 -9.27
N ARG A 90 -11.82 -2.00 -10.02
CA ARG A 90 -11.91 -3.47 -10.12
C ARG A 90 -10.63 -4.06 -10.71
N ARG A 91 -10.06 -3.42 -11.74
CA ARG A 91 -8.82 -3.86 -12.39
C ARG A 91 -7.63 -3.80 -11.43
N ILE A 92 -7.48 -2.71 -10.69
CA ILE A 92 -6.41 -2.60 -9.69
C ILE A 92 -6.54 -3.71 -8.63
N HIS A 93 -7.75 -3.95 -8.11
CA HIS A 93 -7.99 -5.06 -7.19
C HIS A 93 -7.66 -6.43 -7.79
N PHE A 94 -8.01 -6.66 -9.06
CA PHE A 94 -7.71 -7.90 -9.77
C PHE A 94 -6.20 -8.11 -9.93
N ILE A 95 -5.43 -7.06 -10.21
CA ILE A 95 -3.96 -7.14 -10.29
C ILE A 95 -3.37 -7.47 -8.92
N PHE A 96 -3.82 -6.81 -7.84
CA PHE A 96 -3.37 -7.13 -6.48
C PHE A 96 -3.72 -8.56 -6.05
N GLU A 97 -4.90 -9.06 -6.40
CA GLU A 97 -5.30 -10.44 -6.10
C GLU A 97 -4.40 -11.45 -6.82
N ARG A 98 -4.05 -11.19 -8.09
CA ARG A 98 -3.07 -12.02 -8.83
C ARG A 98 -1.67 -11.94 -8.21
N ALA A 99 -1.25 -10.73 -7.82
CA ALA A 99 0.07 -10.50 -7.24
C ALA A 99 0.22 -11.22 -5.88
N THR A 100 -0.77 -11.10 -5.00
CA THR A 100 -0.75 -11.72 -3.66
C THR A 100 -0.88 -13.24 -3.69
N ARG A 101 -1.53 -13.82 -4.70
CA ARG A 101 -1.53 -15.28 -4.91
C ARG A 101 -0.13 -15.82 -5.23
N LYS A 102 0.67 -15.07 -6.00
CA LYS A 102 2.06 -15.45 -6.35
C LYS A 102 3.06 -15.08 -5.25
N PHE A 103 3.00 -13.86 -4.73
CA PHE A 103 3.95 -13.30 -3.76
C PHE A 103 3.31 -13.17 -2.37
N LYS A 104 3.01 -14.31 -1.75
CA LYS A 104 2.28 -14.35 -0.47
C LYS A 104 3.07 -13.76 0.71
N ALA A 105 4.39 -13.93 0.70
CA ALA A 105 5.28 -13.54 1.79
C ALA A 105 5.55 -12.02 1.86
N ASP A 106 5.28 -11.28 0.78
CA ASP A 106 5.58 -9.86 0.69
C ASP A 106 4.53 -9.00 1.40
N LEU A 107 4.80 -8.62 2.65
CA LEU A 107 3.93 -7.76 3.46
C LEU A 107 3.72 -6.38 2.83
N SER A 108 4.74 -5.85 2.15
CA SER A 108 4.66 -4.55 1.47
C SER A 108 3.51 -4.51 0.44
N LEU A 109 3.28 -5.63 -0.25
CA LEU A 109 2.22 -5.75 -1.26
C LEU A 109 0.84 -5.77 -0.61
N TRP A 110 0.69 -6.48 0.51
CA TRP A 110 -0.54 -6.50 1.30
C TRP A 110 -0.89 -5.12 1.86
N MET A 111 0.10 -4.41 2.38
CA MET A 111 -0.07 -3.06 2.92
C MET A 111 -0.49 -2.08 1.82
N ALA A 112 0.17 -2.13 0.65
CA ALA A 112 -0.22 -1.32 -0.51
C ALA A 112 -1.66 -1.59 -0.96
N TRP A 113 -2.08 -2.87 -0.96
CA TRP A 113 -3.46 -3.22 -1.31
C TRP A 113 -4.46 -2.68 -0.29
N ILE A 114 -4.17 -2.79 1.01
CA ILE A 114 -5.02 -2.25 2.09
C ILE A 114 -5.13 -0.73 1.97
N GLN A 115 -4.04 -0.02 1.69
CA GLN A 115 -4.04 1.42 1.48
C GLN A 115 -4.92 1.80 0.28
N HIS A 116 -4.80 1.09 -0.83
CA HIS A 116 -5.64 1.31 -2.01
C HIS A 116 -7.13 1.04 -1.70
N CYS A 117 -7.47 -0.03 -0.99
CA CYS A 117 -8.85 -0.32 -0.56
C CYS A 117 -9.45 0.80 0.31
N LYS A 118 -8.63 1.42 1.18
CA LYS A 118 -9.05 2.59 1.98
C LYS A 118 -9.29 3.82 1.11
N HIS A 119 -8.42 4.06 0.13
CA HIS A 119 -8.56 5.19 -0.79
C HIS A 119 -9.83 5.05 -1.66
N SER A 120 -10.05 3.88 -2.25
CA SER A 120 -11.22 3.58 -3.10
C SER A 120 -12.53 3.39 -2.32
N LYS A 121 -12.48 3.41 -0.98
CA LYS A 121 -13.62 3.18 -0.06
C LYS A 121 -14.32 1.83 -0.27
N SER A 122 -13.59 0.81 -0.74
CA SER A 122 -14.10 -0.54 -0.97
C SER A 122 -14.16 -1.35 0.33
N THR A 123 -15.16 -1.10 1.18
CA THR A 123 -15.29 -1.72 2.51
C THR A 123 -15.35 -3.25 2.47
N LYS A 124 -16.13 -3.81 1.53
CA LYS A 124 -16.25 -5.27 1.36
C LYS A 124 -14.91 -5.93 1.02
N GLN A 125 -14.17 -5.36 0.07
CA GLN A 125 -12.85 -5.86 -0.31
C GLN A 125 -11.84 -5.68 0.82
N LEU A 126 -11.88 -4.56 1.55
CA LEU A 126 -11.01 -4.32 2.69
C LEU A 126 -11.16 -5.41 3.76
N SER A 127 -12.39 -5.79 4.12
CA SER A 127 -12.63 -6.87 5.08
C SER A 127 -12.08 -8.21 4.60
N LYS A 128 -12.29 -8.54 3.32
CA LYS A 128 -11.76 -9.75 2.69
C LYS A 128 -10.22 -9.78 2.71
N VAL A 129 -9.58 -8.69 2.30
CA VAL A 129 -8.12 -8.56 2.25
C VAL A 129 -7.50 -8.63 3.65
N ARG A 130 -8.11 -7.98 4.64
CA ARG A 130 -7.65 -8.06 6.04
C ARG A 130 -7.74 -9.49 6.58
N GLY A 131 -8.83 -10.20 6.30
CA GLY A 131 -8.99 -11.61 6.68
C GLY A 131 -7.94 -12.51 6.02
N ALA A 132 -7.75 -12.36 4.70
CA ALA A 132 -6.77 -13.12 3.94
C ALA A 132 -5.32 -12.87 4.42
N ALA A 133 -4.95 -11.60 4.59
CA ALA A 133 -3.62 -11.22 5.07
C ALA A 133 -3.32 -11.80 6.46
N ARG A 134 -4.31 -11.81 7.37
CA ARG A 134 -4.18 -12.41 8.71
C ARG A 134 -3.91 -13.91 8.65
N MET A 135 -4.65 -14.64 7.80
CA MET A 135 -4.47 -16.10 7.66
C MET A 135 -3.10 -16.46 7.10
N GLN A 136 -2.56 -15.68 6.16
CA GLN A 136 -1.23 -15.92 5.60
C GLN A 136 -0.08 -15.58 6.56
N ALA A 137 -0.22 -14.53 7.36
CA ALA A 137 0.76 -14.22 8.41
C ALA A 137 0.86 -15.34 9.46
N TRP A 138 -0.24 -16.08 9.69
CA TRP A 138 -0.29 -17.21 10.62
C TRP A 138 0.37 -18.50 10.11
N TRP A 139 0.52 -18.66 8.79
CA TRP A 139 1.14 -19.85 8.16
C TRP A 139 2.66 -19.69 7.91
N SER A 140 3.25 -18.58 8.37
CA SER A 140 4.69 -18.31 8.29
C SER A 140 5.41 -18.86 9.54
N PRO A 141 6.46 -19.70 9.40
CA PRO A 141 7.20 -20.25 10.54
C PRO A 141 8.02 -19.23 11.36
N ARG A 142 8.00 -17.93 11.03
CA ARG A 142 8.67 -16.88 11.81
C ARG A 142 7.65 -15.87 12.35
N PRO A 143 7.09 -16.10 13.55
CA PRO A 143 6.00 -15.27 14.06
C PRO A 143 6.47 -14.03 14.84
N PHE A 144 7.78 -13.86 15.14
CA PHE A 144 8.15 -13.04 16.30
C PHE A 144 9.10 -11.85 16.08
N THR A 145 9.38 -11.42 14.86
CA THR A 145 10.08 -10.13 14.66
C THR A 145 9.28 -9.26 13.69
N ASP A 146 8.71 -8.19 14.22
CA ASP A 146 8.03 -7.05 13.58
C ASP A 146 6.63 -7.21 12.96
N THR A 147 6.24 -8.36 12.42
CA THR A 147 5.01 -8.38 11.59
C THR A 147 3.70 -8.45 12.40
N ALA A 148 3.72 -9.08 13.57
CA ALA A 148 2.52 -9.31 14.38
C ALA A 148 1.95 -8.03 15.04
N MET A 149 2.79 -6.99 15.22
CA MET A 149 2.38 -5.73 15.86
C MET A 149 1.55 -4.84 14.93
N TYR A 150 1.83 -4.81 13.63
CA TYR A 150 1.21 -3.87 12.69
C TYR A 150 -0.21 -4.25 12.24
N LEU A 151 -0.63 -5.51 12.39
CA LEU A 151 -1.97 -5.96 11.98
C LEU A 151 -2.97 -6.07 13.13
N HIS A 152 -2.50 -6.13 14.39
CA HIS A 152 -3.37 -6.22 15.57
C HIS A 152 -3.80 -4.85 16.12
N TYR A 153 -3.05 -3.76 15.83
CA TYR A 153 -3.37 -2.41 16.27
C TYR A 153 -3.89 -1.54 15.10
N GLY A 154 -5.15 -1.14 15.19
CA GLY A 154 -5.87 -0.39 14.15
C GLY A 154 -5.24 0.95 13.79
N LEU A 155 -5.15 1.22 12.49
CA LEU A 155 -4.78 2.51 11.92
C LEU A 155 -5.83 3.60 12.28
N ARG A 156 -5.51 4.49 13.23
CA ARG A 156 -6.06 5.85 13.35
C ARG A 156 -4.96 6.90 13.08
N ARG A 157 -4.61 6.97 11.80
CA ARG A 157 -4.32 8.12 10.90
C ARG A 157 -3.55 9.39 11.37
N LEU A 158 -2.55 9.73 10.54
CA LEU A 158 -2.19 11.04 9.91
C LEU A 158 -0.91 11.75 10.36
N HIS A 159 -0.17 12.16 9.32
CA HIS A 159 1.06 12.96 9.30
C HIS A 159 2.29 12.29 9.94
N GLY A 160 3.34 12.15 9.13
CA GLY A 160 4.65 11.78 9.64
C GLY A 160 5.13 12.88 10.57
N GLU A 161 4.95 12.67 11.87
CA GLU A 161 5.72 13.25 12.96
C GLU A 161 5.34 12.47 14.24
N LEU A 162 6.35 12.03 14.99
CA LEU A 162 6.17 11.37 16.28
C LEU A 162 5.67 12.39 17.31
N VAL A 163 4.36 12.47 17.52
CA VAL A 163 3.79 13.21 18.67
C VAL A 163 3.01 12.24 19.56
N PRO A 164 3.47 11.98 20.80
CA PRO A 164 2.77 11.07 21.73
C PRO A 164 1.47 11.70 22.27
N SER A 165 0.48 10.83 22.49
CA SER A 165 -0.91 11.19 22.84
C SER A 165 -1.03 11.89 24.21
N PRO A 166 -2.01 12.81 24.43
CA PRO A 166 -2.14 13.58 25.68
C PRO A 166 -2.32 12.72 26.94
N LYS A 167 -2.94 11.55 26.81
CA LYS A 167 -3.14 10.61 27.93
C LYS A 167 -1.87 9.84 28.33
N LEU A 168 -0.85 9.83 27.46
CA LEU A 168 0.49 9.30 27.77
C LEU A 168 1.39 10.39 28.36
N ARG A 169 1.14 11.67 28.05
CA ARG A 169 1.89 12.80 28.60
C ARG A 169 1.74 12.89 30.13
N CYS A 170 0.52 12.79 30.68
CA CYS A 170 0.32 12.81 32.14
C CYS A 170 0.99 11.64 32.88
N LYS A 171 1.07 10.43 32.28
CA LYS A 171 1.74 9.28 32.91
C LYS A 171 3.26 9.34 32.82
N ILE A 172 3.79 9.98 31.77
CA ILE A 172 5.23 10.24 31.63
C ILE A 172 5.65 11.38 32.56
N ASP A 173 4.79 12.38 32.76
CA ASP A 173 5.04 13.49 33.69
C ASP A 173 4.97 13.03 35.17
N GLU A 174 4.07 12.09 35.53
CA GLU A 174 4.06 11.45 36.86
C GLU A 174 5.31 10.59 37.11
N ALA A 175 5.76 9.81 36.12
CA ALA A 175 6.98 8.98 36.24
C ALA A 175 8.28 9.83 36.25
N ALA A 176 8.31 10.96 35.53
CA ALA A 176 9.43 11.88 35.54
C ALA A 176 9.57 12.63 36.88
N ALA A 177 8.46 12.88 37.59
CA ALA A 177 8.47 13.49 38.93
C ALA A 177 9.05 12.54 40.00
N GLU A 178 8.80 11.23 39.90
CA GLU A 178 9.39 10.23 40.82
C GLU A 178 10.90 10.02 40.58
N ILE A 179 11.36 10.10 39.33
CA ILE A 179 12.78 9.95 38.97
C ILE A 179 13.59 11.20 39.37
N ALA A 180 13.00 12.40 39.30
CA ALA A 180 13.66 13.65 39.70
C ALA A 180 13.88 13.77 41.22
N LEU A 181 13.07 13.11 42.04
CA LEU A 181 13.22 13.08 43.51
C LEU A 181 14.31 12.12 44.00
N CYS A 182 14.67 11.09 43.22
CA CYS A 182 15.77 10.17 43.58
C CYS A 182 17.17 10.69 43.21
N ALA A 183 17.28 11.70 42.34
CA ALA A 183 18.57 12.18 41.84
C ALA A 183 19.29 13.21 42.74
N HIS A 184 18.69 13.61 43.88
CA HIS A 184 19.27 14.60 44.80
C HIS A 184 19.96 14.03 46.05
N THR A 185 20.03 12.71 46.21
CA THR A 185 20.80 12.10 47.31
C THR A 185 21.66 10.97 46.76
N LEU A 186 22.87 11.32 46.30
CA LEU A 186 24.14 10.61 46.56
C LEU A 186 25.19 10.91 45.47
N VAL A 187 25.90 12.02 45.65
CA VAL A 187 27.32 12.22 45.33
C VAL A 187 27.90 12.77 46.65
N PRO A 188 29.10 12.40 47.17
CA PRO A 188 30.40 12.30 46.50
C PRO A 188 31.16 11.00 46.88
N TRP A 189 32.26 10.57 46.23
CA TRP A 189 33.62 11.08 46.40
C TRP A 189 34.54 10.50 45.30
N LEU A 190 35.29 11.38 44.64
CA LEU A 190 36.58 11.13 43.99
C LEU A 190 37.68 11.05 45.09
N PRO A 191 38.85 10.39 44.90
CA PRO A 191 39.84 10.85 43.91
C PRO A 191 40.74 9.78 43.22
N CYS A 192 41.30 10.20 42.08
CA CYS A 192 42.48 9.67 41.37
C CYS A 192 43.76 9.87 42.24
N PRO A 193 44.91 9.13 42.10
CA PRO A 193 45.78 9.20 40.89
C PRO A 193 46.78 8.04 40.59
N GLN A 194 47.32 8.06 39.36
CA GLN A 194 48.68 7.66 38.91
C GLN A 194 49.19 6.21 39.00
N MET A 195 49.60 5.64 37.85
CA MET A 195 51.01 5.30 37.57
C MET A 195 51.23 4.92 36.08
N LEU A 196 52.44 5.26 35.64
CA LEU A 196 52.98 5.26 34.28
C LEU A 196 53.36 3.86 33.76
N SER A 197 53.04 3.59 32.48
CA SER A 197 53.84 3.01 31.37
C SER A 197 54.85 1.85 31.59
N PRO A 198 55.53 1.33 30.54
CA PRO A 198 55.09 0.83 29.23
C PRO A 198 55.68 -0.59 28.96
N PHE A 199 55.34 -1.25 27.86
CA PHE A 199 56.29 -1.81 26.87
C PHE A 199 55.56 -2.78 25.91
N ARG A 200 55.71 -2.46 24.62
CA ARG A 200 55.93 -3.34 23.47
C ARG A 200 55.15 -4.66 23.37
#